data_AF-A0A3L8P5D0-F1
#
_entry.id   AF-A0A3L8P5D0-F1
#
_cell.length_a   1.000
_cell.length_b   1.000
_cell.length_c   1.000
_cell.angle_alpha   90.00
_cell.angle_beta   90.00
_cell.angle_gamma   90.00
#
_symmetry.space_group_name_H-M   'P 1'
#
loop_
_entity.id
_entity.type
_entity.pdbx_description
1 polymer ?
#
loop_
_entity_poly.entity_id
_entity_poly.type
_entity_poly.pdbx_seq_one_letter_code
_entity_poly.pdbx_strand_id
1 'polypeptide(L)'
;MRRLLLATAMTLGLLAATPHAAEAAKPRHKVVAGHYVGSETPEEPNGLDDIVFTFDVAKKGRVIKKFTIAMNVVCSGYPIYVEYVVQPMHAMRINPRTGRFHDVVRGTTDGGTGYEVAVSGRIKRSRVTQGTMYYDVGICQRGSREDPMRWVAHRGR
;
A
#
# COMPACT_ATOMS: atom_id res chain seq x y z
N MET A 1 28.48 -58.77 -61.93
CA MET A 1 28.80 -58.42 -60.51
C MET A 1 27.97 -57.21 -60.10
N ARG A 2 27.66 -57.11 -58.80
CA ARG A 2 26.54 -56.41 -58.16
C ARG A 2 26.49 -54.88 -58.38
N ARG A 3 25.26 -54.37 -58.57
CA ARG A 3 24.81 -52.99 -58.35
C ARG A 3 24.98 -52.60 -56.87
N LEU A 4 25.34 -51.35 -56.58
CA LEU A 4 24.92 -50.65 -55.36
C LEU A 4 24.89 -49.12 -55.60
N LEU A 5 23.69 -48.59 -55.76
CA LEU A 5 23.32 -47.18 -55.61
C LEU A 5 22.78 -47.03 -54.19
N LEU A 6 23.17 -46.00 -53.42
CA LEU A 6 22.38 -45.48 -52.28
C LEU A 6 23.05 -44.15 -51.85
N ALA A 7 22.53 -43.00 -52.26
CA ALA A 7 21.43 -42.24 -51.66
C ALA A 7 21.89 -41.36 -50.47
N THR A 8 22.26 -40.13 -50.81
CA THR A 8 22.55 -39.01 -49.90
C THR A 8 21.24 -38.53 -49.26
N ALA A 9 21.09 -38.76 -47.94
CA ALA A 9 19.95 -38.27 -47.18
C ALA A 9 20.15 -36.79 -46.81
N MET A 10 19.42 -35.89 -47.47
CA MET A 10 19.22 -34.51 -47.00
C MET A 10 18.17 -34.51 -45.88
N THR A 11 18.60 -34.34 -44.63
CA THR A 11 17.70 -34.08 -43.50
C THR A 11 17.20 -32.64 -43.56
N LEU A 12 15.95 -32.46 -43.96
CA LEU A 12 15.19 -31.22 -43.87
C LEU A 12 14.84 -30.96 -42.40
N GLY A 13 15.53 -30.03 -41.74
CA GLY A 13 15.18 -29.57 -40.40
C GLY A 13 13.93 -28.70 -40.45
N LEU A 14 12.77 -29.26 -40.06
CA LEU A 14 11.56 -28.49 -39.81
C LEU A 14 11.75 -27.60 -38.58
N LEU A 15 11.95 -26.30 -38.80
CA LEU A 15 11.83 -25.27 -37.76
C LEU A 15 10.35 -25.14 -37.38
N ALA A 16 9.95 -25.85 -36.32
CA ALA A 16 8.65 -25.64 -35.68
C ALA A 16 8.66 -24.25 -35.01
N ALA A 17 8.12 -23.25 -35.69
CA ALA A 17 7.81 -21.96 -35.08
C ALA A 17 6.71 -22.19 -34.03
N THR A 18 7.11 -22.35 -32.77
CA THR A 18 6.17 -22.33 -31.65
C THR A 18 5.47 -20.96 -31.65
N PRO A 19 4.13 -20.90 -31.78
CA PRO A 19 3.42 -19.65 -31.64
C PRO A 19 3.68 -19.13 -30.23
N HIS A 20 4.41 -18.02 -30.14
CA HIS A 20 4.45 -17.21 -28.93
C HIS A 20 3.01 -16.77 -28.67
N ALA A 21 2.30 -17.52 -27.84
CA ALA A 21 1.04 -17.09 -27.26
C ALA A 21 1.33 -15.77 -26.55
N ALA A 22 0.91 -14.66 -27.16
CA ALA A 22 0.99 -13.35 -26.57
C ALA A 22 0.30 -13.44 -25.21
N GLU A 23 1.10 -13.39 -24.14
CA GLU A 23 0.61 -13.48 -22.77
C GLU A 23 -0.47 -12.42 -22.60
N ALA A 24 -1.73 -12.87 -22.48
CA ALA A 24 -2.88 -11.99 -22.39
C ALA A 24 -2.63 -11.01 -21.24
N ALA A 25 -2.50 -9.72 -21.58
CA ALA A 25 -2.15 -8.69 -20.62
C ALA A 25 -3.13 -8.74 -19.44
N LYS A 26 -2.64 -9.17 -18.26
CA LYS A 26 -3.46 -9.29 -17.05
C LYS A 26 -4.26 -8.00 -16.84
N PRO A 27 -5.58 -8.09 -16.58
CA PRO A 27 -6.43 -6.92 -16.48
C PRO A 27 -5.88 -5.95 -15.43
N ARG A 28 -5.61 -4.71 -15.85
CA ARG A 28 -5.07 -3.67 -14.97
C ARG A 28 -6.07 -3.41 -13.85
N HIS A 29 -5.61 -3.44 -12.59
CA HIS A 29 -6.44 -3.07 -11.45
C HIS A 29 -6.84 -1.60 -11.57
N LYS A 30 -8.10 -1.35 -11.94
CA LYS A 30 -8.61 0.02 -12.07
C LYS A 30 -9.01 0.54 -10.70
N VAL A 31 -8.11 1.30 -10.08
CA VAL A 31 -8.38 2.08 -8.87
C VAL A 31 -9.29 3.25 -9.24
N VAL A 32 -10.31 3.49 -8.43
CA VAL A 32 -11.31 4.52 -8.67
C VAL A 32 -10.87 5.83 -8.05
N ALA A 33 -10.90 6.93 -8.81
CA ALA A 33 -10.63 8.26 -8.27
C ALA A 33 -11.76 8.73 -7.35
N GLY A 34 -11.43 9.57 -6.38
CA GLY A 34 -12.40 10.13 -5.42
C GLY A 34 -11.82 10.32 -4.04
N HIS A 35 -12.67 10.79 -3.12
CA HIS A 35 -12.36 10.92 -1.71
C HIS A 35 -12.53 9.57 -0.99
N TYR A 36 -11.65 9.26 -0.06
CA TYR A 36 -11.66 8.03 0.73
C TYR A 36 -11.58 8.37 2.21
N VAL A 37 -12.37 7.63 2.97
CA VAL A 37 -12.41 7.69 4.44
C VAL A 37 -12.23 6.29 4.98
N GLY A 38 -11.32 6.15 5.92
CA GLY A 38 -11.11 4.94 6.68
C GLY A 38 -11.07 5.25 8.16
N SER A 39 -11.30 4.23 8.96
CA SER A 39 -11.11 4.31 10.39
C SER A 39 -10.61 2.98 10.92
N GLU A 40 -9.99 3.04 12.09
CA GLU A 40 -9.68 1.90 12.93
C GLU A 40 -10.03 2.28 14.37
N THR A 41 -10.74 1.39 15.06
CA THR A 41 -10.99 1.47 16.50
C THR A 41 -10.34 0.21 17.09
N PRO A 42 -9.22 0.32 17.82
CA PRO A 42 -8.49 -0.83 18.35
C PRO A 42 -9.34 -1.73 19.27
N GLU A 43 -9.07 -3.04 19.27
CA GLU A 43 -9.89 -4.07 19.95
C GLU A 43 -9.79 -4.08 21.49
N GLU A 44 -8.81 -3.37 22.08
CA GLU A 44 -8.65 -3.25 23.54
C GLU A 44 -9.31 -1.97 24.09
N PRO A 45 -9.81 -1.96 25.35
CA PRO A 45 -10.75 -0.95 25.83
C PRO A 45 -10.05 0.38 26.13
N ASN A 46 -9.70 1.12 25.09
CA ASN A 46 -9.40 2.54 25.16
C ASN A 46 -10.37 3.25 24.21
N GLY A 47 -11.55 3.58 24.74
CA GLY A 47 -12.60 4.32 24.02
C GLY A 47 -12.23 5.75 23.61
N LEU A 48 -10.94 6.10 23.71
CA LEU A 48 -10.36 7.36 23.27
C LEU A 48 -9.57 7.20 21.97
N ASP A 49 -9.21 5.99 21.54
CA ASP A 49 -8.42 5.71 20.32
C ASP A 49 -9.28 5.55 19.07
N ASP A 50 -9.77 6.65 18.52
CA ASP A 50 -10.27 6.65 17.15
C ASP A 50 -9.18 7.16 16.20
N ILE A 51 -8.82 6.32 15.23
CA ILE A 51 -7.93 6.71 14.15
C ILE A 51 -8.75 6.88 12.89
N VAL A 52 -8.66 8.06 12.28
CA VAL A 52 -9.36 8.40 11.03
C VAL A 52 -8.34 8.69 9.94
N PHE A 53 -8.52 8.03 8.80
CA PHE A 53 -7.71 8.20 7.60
C PHE A 53 -8.55 8.89 6.54
N THR A 54 -8.09 10.03 6.03
CA THR A 54 -8.75 10.71 4.90
C THR A 54 -7.76 10.97 3.78
N PHE A 55 -8.17 10.74 2.53
CA PHE A 55 -7.31 11.01 1.38
C PHE A 55 -8.07 11.08 0.06
N ASP A 56 -7.46 11.71 -0.94
CA ASP A 56 -7.99 11.78 -2.30
C ASP A 56 -7.17 10.91 -3.26
N VAL A 57 -7.85 10.04 -3.99
CA VAL A 57 -7.26 9.34 -5.14
C VAL A 57 -7.48 10.16 -6.41
N ALA A 58 -6.39 10.59 -7.02
CA ALA A 58 -6.36 11.44 -8.20
C ALA A 58 -5.65 10.76 -9.40
N LYS A 59 -5.55 11.50 -10.51
CA LYS A 59 -4.84 11.09 -11.74
C LYS A 59 -5.24 9.71 -12.25
N LYS A 60 -6.55 9.46 -12.38
CA LYS A 60 -7.13 8.19 -12.83
C LYS A 60 -6.70 6.98 -11.97
N GLY A 61 -6.67 7.15 -10.65
CA GLY A 61 -6.35 6.05 -9.73
C GLY A 61 -4.85 5.81 -9.51
N ARG A 62 -4.00 6.82 -9.75
CA ARG A 62 -2.53 6.63 -9.74
C ARG A 62 -1.81 7.36 -8.62
N VAL A 63 -2.44 8.34 -7.99
CA VAL A 63 -1.80 9.17 -6.98
C VAL A 63 -2.78 9.40 -5.84
N ILE A 64 -2.29 9.25 -4.62
CA ILE A 64 -2.97 9.66 -3.39
C ILE A 64 -2.48 11.07 -3.03
N LYS A 65 -3.40 11.94 -2.66
CA LYS A 65 -3.13 13.31 -2.22
C LYS A 65 -3.90 13.62 -0.95
N LYS A 66 -3.47 14.68 -0.25
CA LYS A 66 -4.12 15.18 0.98
C LYS A 66 -4.36 14.07 2.00
N PHE A 67 -3.42 13.13 2.08
CA PHE A 67 -3.56 12.03 3.00
C PHE A 67 -3.30 12.55 4.40
N THR A 68 -4.28 12.40 5.26
CA THR A 68 -4.26 12.91 6.62
C THR A 68 -4.66 11.78 7.56
N ILE A 69 -3.91 11.65 8.65
CA ILE A 69 -4.24 10.76 9.76
C ILE A 69 -4.62 11.65 10.93
N ALA A 70 -5.83 11.47 11.45
CA ALA A 70 -6.26 12.08 12.70
C ALA A 70 -6.38 10.97 13.75
N MET A 71 -5.75 11.16 14.90
CA MET A 71 -5.80 10.17 15.97
C MET A 71 -5.72 10.84 17.34
N ASN A 72 -6.32 10.23 18.34
CA ASN A 72 -5.98 10.51 19.72
C ASN A 72 -4.82 9.58 20.12
N VAL A 73 -3.75 10.14 20.66
CA VAL A 73 -2.57 9.41 21.10
C VAL A 73 -2.54 9.39 22.62
N VAL A 74 -2.42 8.21 23.21
CA VAL A 74 -2.16 8.05 24.66
C VAL A 74 -0.65 8.04 24.88
N CYS A 75 -0.14 9.01 25.62
CA CYS A 75 1.29 9.13 25.93
C CYS A 75 1.56 8.64 27.35
N SER A 76 2.51 7.71 27.52
CA SER A 76 2.81 7.06 28.81
C SER A 76 3.65 7.90 29.77
N GLY A 77 3.63 9.24 29.63
CA GLY A 77 4.28 10.15 30.57
C GLY A 77 3.55 10.16 31.91
N TYR A 78 4.18 10.63 33.00
CA TYR A 78 3.48 10.92 34.25
C TYR A 78 3.28 12.44 34.40
N PRO A 79 2.03 12.93 34.49
CA PRO A 79 0.77 12.17 34.40
C PRO A 79 0.49 11.67 32.98
N ILE A 80 -0.28 10.56 32.85
CA ILE A 80 -0.73 10.07 31.54
C ILE A 80 -1.67 11.12 30.94
N TYR A 81 -1.46 11.45 29.67
CA TYR A 81 -2.30 12.40 28.95
C TYR A 81 -2.64 11.88 27.55
N VAL A 82 -3.69 12.45 26.97
CA VAL A 82 -4.15 12.16 25.60
C VAL A 82 -3.99 13.41 24.77
N GLU A 83 -3.42 13.25 23.58
CA GLU A 83 -3.21 14.34 22.63
C GLU A 83 -3.90 14.02 21.29
N TYR A 84 -4.64 14.99 20.75
CA TYR A 84 -5.20 14.86 19.41
C TYR A 84 -4.18 15.31 18.37
N VAL A 85 -3.76 14.37 17.52
CA VAL A 85 -2.72 14.57 16.52
C VAL A 85 -3.32 14.49 15.13
N VAL A 86 -2.98 15.47 14.29
CA VAL A 86 -3.30 15.46 12.85
C VAL A 86 -2.00 15.46 12.06
N GLN A 87 -1.68 14.32 11.45
CA GLN A 87 -0.47 14.14 10.67
C GLN A 87 -0.77 14.14 9.16
N PRO A 88 -0.37 15.19 8.41
CA PRO A 88 -0.37 15.13 6.96
C PRO A 88 0.76 14.22 6.45
N MET A 89 0.48 13.47 5.39
CA MET A 89 1.44 12.62 4.69
C MET A 89 1.78 13.20 3.31
N HIS A 90 2.88 12.75 2.70
CA HIS A 90 3.24 13.18 1.36
C HIS A 90 2.26 12.62 0.31
N ALA A 91 2.32 13.20 -0.89
CA ALA A 91 1.60 12.63 -2.03
C ALA A 91 2.23 11.29 -2.43
N MET A 92 1.44 10.22 -2.40
CA MET A 92 1.90 8.86 -2.70
C MET A 92 1.56 8.43 -4.12
N ARG A 93 2.42 7.62 -4.72
CA ARG A 93 2.12 6.95 -5.99
C ARG A 93 1.49 5.59 -5.72
N ILE A 94 0.45 5.27 -6.47
CA ILE A 94 -0.20 3.95 -6.44
C ILE A 94 0.43 3.10 -7.55
N ASN A 95 0.95 1.93 -7.18
CA ASN A 95 1.43 0.97 -8.15
C ASN A 95 0.25 0.48 -9.01
N PRO A 96 0.22 0.72 -10.34
CA PRO A 96 -0.93 0.42 -11.18
C PRO A 96 -1.17 -1.08 -11.39
N ARG A 97 -0.18 -1.93 -11.10
CA ARG A 97 -0.29 -3.38 -11.22
C ARG A 97 -0.74 -4.05 -9.94
N THR A 98 -0.42 -3.50 -8.78
CA THR A 98 -0.73 -4.15 -7.48
C THR A 98 -1.76 -3.40 -6.66
N GLY A 99 -1.96 -2.11 -6.94
CA GLY A 99 -2.74 -1.19 -6.12
C GLY A 99 -2.03 -0.78 -4.82
N ARG A 100 -0.75 -1.13 -4.66
CA ARG A 100 0.00 -0.83 -3.43
C ARG A 100 0.45 0.63 -3.38
N PHE A 101 0.46 1.19 -2.19
CA PHE A 101 1.00 2.51 -1.86
C PHE A 101 1.68 2.43 -0.49
N HIS A 102 2.61 3.35 -0.25
CA HIS A 102 3.38 3.44 0.98
C HIS A 102 4.01 4.82 1.10
N ASP A 103 4.12 5.33 2.32
CA ASP A 103 4.89 6.52 2.68
C ASP A 103 5.42 6.39 4.10
N VAL A 104 6.51 7.11 4.37
CA VAL A 104 7.04 7.30 5.73
C VAL A 104 7.38 8.76 5.91
N VAL A 105 6.80 9.37 6.94
CA VAL A 105 7.16 10.71 7.40
C VAL A 105 8.06 10.56 8.61
N ARG A 106 9.14 11.32 8.64
CA ARG A 106 10.07 11.41 9.77
C ARG A 106 10.33 12.87 10.09
N GLY A 107 10.55 13.18 11.36
CA GLY A 107 10.95 14.50 11.76
C GLY A 107 11.31 14.56 13.24
N THR A 108 11.33 15.78 13.76
CA THR A 108 11.58 16.07 15.16
C THR A 108 10.50 17.03 15.64
N THR A 109 9.94 16.79 16.83
CA THR A 109 9.02 17.73 17.48
C THR A 109 9.78 18.95 18.00
N ASP A 110 9.07 20.00 18.39
CA ASP A 110 9.68 21.21 18.99
C ASP A 110 10.48 20.88 20.26
N GLY A 111 10.10 19.81 20.97
CA GLY A 111 10.80 19.29 22.15
C GLY A 111 12.04 18.44 21.83
N GLY A 112 12.47 18.37 20.57
CA GLY A 112 13.64 17.59 20.16
C GLY A 112 13.42 16.08 20.05
N THR A 113 12.18 15.62 20.19
CA THR A 113 11.84 14.19 20.11
C THR A 113 11.68 13.77 18.66
N GLY A 114 12.43 12.76 18.23
CA GLY A 114 12.27 12.18 16.89
C GLY A 114 10.91 11.51 16.74
N TYR A 115 10.32 11.61 15.55
CA TYR A 115 9.12 10.86 15.21
C TYR A 115 9.21 10.17 13.86
N GLU A 116 8.51 9.04 13.75
CA GLU A 116 8.31 8.28 12.52
C GLU A 116 6.84 7.86 12.41
N VAL A 117 6.22 8.16 11.28
CA VAL A 117 4.87 7.70 10.94
C VAL A 117 4.94 7.00 9.59
N ALA A 118 4.63 5.72 9.56
CA ALA A 118 4.60 4.95 8.34
C ALA A 118 3.20 4.48 8.02
N VAL A 119 2.79 4.68 6.78
CA VAL A 119 1.50 4.21 6.28
C VAL A 119 1.74 3.38 5.03
N SER A 120 1.05 2.25 4.95
CA SER A 120 1.02 1.47 3.72
C SER A 120 -0.39 0.98 3.44
N GLY A 121 -0.63 0.60 2.20
CA GLY A 121 -1.81 -0.17 1.92
C GLY A 121 -1.94 -0.64 0.49
N ARG A 122 -3.08 -1.27 0.21
CA ARG A 122 -3.46 -1.81 -1.09
C ARG A 122 -4.89 -1.43 -1.40
N ILE A 123 -5.06 -0.63 -2.45
CA ILE A 123 -6.37 -0.24 -2.95
C ILE A 123 -6.81 -1.11 -4.12
N LYS A 124 -8.05 -1.60 -4.08
CA LYS A 124 -8.71 -2.33 -5.17
C LYS A 124 -10.07 -1.71 -5.43
N ARG A 125 -10.30 -1.28 -6.67
CA ARG A 125 -11.52 -0.57 -7.08
C ARG A 125 -11.74 0.67 -6.18
N SER A 126 -12.75 0.65 -5.33
CA SER A 126 -13.17 1.74 -4.44
C SER A 126 -12.91 1.45 -2.95
N ARG A 127 -12.01 0.51 -2.63
CA ARG A 127 -11.73 0.09 -1.26
C ARG A 127 -10.24 -0.14 -1.01
N VAL A 128 -9.73 0.31 0.14
CA VAL A 128 -8.45 -0.15 0.68
C VAL A 128 -8.68 -1.51 1.34
N THR A 129 -8.03 -2.53 0.78
CA THR A 129 -8.21 -3.94 1.17
C THR A 129 -7.19 -4.44 2.18
N GLN A 130 -6.07 -3.72 2.32
CA GLN A 130 -5.03 -3.97 3.29
C GLN A 130 -4.46 -2.59 3.61
N GLY A 131 -4.68 -2.06 4.80
CA GLY A 131 -4.03 -0.84 5.29
C GLY A 131 -3.16 -1.22 6.47
N THR A 132 -1.96 -0.67 6.56
CA THR A 132 -1.14 -0.76 7.77
C THR A 132 -0.65 0.62 8.20
N MET A 133 -0.47 0.79 9.50
CA MET A 133 0.11 1.97 10.11
C MET A 133 0.94 1.58 11.34
N TYR A 134 2.06 2.25 11.53
CA TYR A 134 2.69 2.35 12.84
C TYR A 134 3.17 3.78 13.06
N TYR A 135 3.25 4.20 14.31
CA TYR A 135 3.90 5.45 14.67
C TYR A 135 4.76 5.30 15.92
N ASP A 136 5.84 6.09 15.93
CA ASP A 136 6.76 6.23 17.06
C ASP A 136 7.01 7.72 17.25
N VAL A 137 6.60 8.26 18.41
CA VAL A 137 6.77 9.66 18.81
C VAL A 137 7.27 9.68 20.25
N GLY A 138 8.56 9.39 20.45
CA GLY A 138 9.16 9.34 21.78
C GLY A 138 8.48 8.33 22.70
N ILE A 139 7.75 8.80 23.71
CA ILE A 139 7.03 7.96 24.67
C ILE A 139 5.63 7.56 24.19
N CYS A 140 5.18 8.07 23.04
CA CYS A 140 3.90 7.74 22.47
C CYS A 140 4.13 6.85 21.24
N GLN A 141 3.86 5.56 21.37
CA GLN A 141 4.13 4.57 20.33
C GLN A 141 2.89 3.72 20.08
N ARG A 142 2.66 3.34 18.82
CA ARG A 142 1.61 2.37 18.49
C ARG A 142 1.88 1.56 17.25
N GLY A 143 1.61 0.27 17.38
CA GLY A 143 2.05 -0.74 16.43
C GLY A 143 3.58 -0.82 16.37
N SER A 144 4.08 -1.78 15.62
CA SER A 144 5.49 -1.85 15.25
C SER A 144 5.63 -2.19 13.77
N ARG A 145 6.87 -2.32 13.30
CA ARG A 145 7.10 -2.82 11.93
C ARG A 145 6.70 -4.29 11.80
N GLU A 146 6.84 -5.04 12.89
CA GLU A 146 6.52 -6.46 13.00
C GLU A 146 5.02 -6.69 13.23
N ASP A 147 4.37 -5.78 13.95
CA ASP A 147 2.94 -5.83 14.25
C ASP A 147 2.27 -4.46 14.06
N PRO A 148 2.06 -4.03 12.80
CA PRO A 148 1.45 -2.75 12.52
C PRO A 148 -0.06 -2.80 12.72
N MET A 149 -0.64 -1.68 13.11
CA MET A 149 -2.10 -1.51 13.14
C MET A 149 -2.66 -1.70 11.74
N ARG A 150 -3.78 -2.41 11.64
CA ARG A 150 -4.50 -2.61 10.38
C ARG A 150 -5.59 -1.56 10.24
N TRP A 151 -5.92 -1.20 9.01
CA TRP A 151 -7.03 -0.29 8.74
C TRP A 151 -7.66 -0.58 7.39
N VAL A 152 -8.89 -0.09 7.22
CA VAL A 152 -9.63 -0.15 5.96
C VAL A 152 -10.18 1.23 5.61
N ALA A 153 -10.37 1.49 4.31
CA ALA A 153 -11.01 2.71 3.84
C ALA A 153 -11.89 2.44 2.64
N HIS A 154 -12.92 3.26 2.52
CA HIS A 154 -13.92 3.21 1.47
C HIS A 154 -14.00 4.56 0.76
N ARG A 155 -14.32 4.51 -0.53
CA ARG A 155 -14.63 5.74 -1.26
C ARG A 155 -15.88 6.38 -0.64
N GLY A 156 -15.77 7.63 -0.21
CA GLY A 156 -16.92 8.44 0.20
C GLY A 156 -17.91 8.62 -0.96
N ARG A 157 -19.19 8.78 -0.63
CA ARG A 157 -20.22 9.10 -1.64
C ARG A 157 -20.00 10.49 -2.22
#